data_AF-A0A2N5VMC9-F1
#
_entry.id   AF-A0A2N5VMC9-F1
#
_cell.length_a   1.000
_cell.length_b   1.000
_cell.length_c   1.000
_cell.angle_alpha   90.00
_cell.angle_beta   90.00
_cell.angle_gamma   90.00
#
_symmetry.space_group_name_H-M   'P 1'
#
loop_
_entity.id
_entity.type
_entity.pdbx_description
1 polymer ?
#
loop_
_entity_poly.entity_id
_entity_poly.type
_entity_poly.pdbx_seq_one_letter_code
_entity_poly.pdbx_strand_id
1 'polypeptide(L)'
;MYDYGQFCDWLAVHKSNVDNLHNTECFMIALWYDICICTNAFAIHVVKNDNSYVTNISKYQKDIVEQCKATAAKFGELSFIDNPYATGSPRASWYPITGEPRPAKNKNNNLTNNNSNGGNFNKNRGGDAGRGRGGRGRGGWSNNRSQHNSYNGGQSSNRNDNNRGRDSNDK
;
A
#
# COMPACT_ATOMS: atom_id res chain seq x y z
N MET A 1 23.77 -11.92 29.90
CA MET A 1 22.69 -10.99 30.29
C MET A 1 22.79 -9.78 29.38
N TYR A 2 21.67 -9.33 28.80
CA TYR A 2 21.65 -8.22 27.85
C TYR A 2 21.93 -6.90 28.58
N ASP A 3 22.85 -6.08 28.07
CA ASP A 3 23.05 -4.72 28.58
C ASP A 3 22.00 -3.80 27.96
N TYR A 4 20.90 -3.59 28.69
CA TYR A 4 19.83 -2.71 28.27
C TYR A 4 20.30 -1.27 28.06
N GLY A 5 21.35 -0.81 28.77
CA GLY A 5 21.91 0.54 28.60
C GLY A 5 22.48 0.73 27.20
N GLN A 6 23.30 -0.22 26.75
CA GLN A 6 23.88 -0.19 25.41
C GLN A 6 22.82 -0.17 24.30
N PHE A 7 21.73 -0.90 24.46
CA PHE A 7 20.63 -0.87 23.49
C PHE A 7 19.89 0.46 23.47
N CYS A 8 19.67 1.07 24.64
CA CYS A 8 19.09 2.41 24.73
C CYS A 8 19.96 3.45 24.02
N ASP A 9 21.28 3.37 24.15
CA ASP A 9 22.21 4.24 23.43
C ASP A 9 22.10 4.04 21.91
N TRP A 10 21.99 2.79 21.45
CA TRP A 10 21.77 2.50 20.04
C TRP A 10 20.44 3.03 19.51
N LEU A 11 19.37 2.93 20.29
CA LEU A 11 18.06 3.51 19.95
C LEU A 11 18.12 5.03 19.84
N ALA A 12 18.83 5.71 20.73
CA ALA A 12 18.98 7.17 20.70
C ALA A 12 19.69 7.65 19.42
N VAL A 13 20.75 6.95 19.01
CA VAL A 13 21.45 7.22 17.76
C VAL A 13 20.58 6.89 16.55
N HIS A 14 19.88 5.75 16.56
CA HIS A 14 18.97 5.37 15.48
C HIS A 14 17.86 6.40 15.29
N LYS A 15 17.25 6.89 16.37
CA LYS A 15 16.26 7.98 16.31
C LYS A 15 16.84 9.23 15.64
N SER A 16 18.05 9.63 16.03
CA SER A 16 18.73 10.78 15.42
C SER A 16 18.94 10.58 13.91
N ASN A 17 19.28 9.36 13.47
CA ASN A 17 19.41 9.04 12.05
C ASN A 17 18.06 9.14 11.30
N VAL A 18 16.97 8.66 11.91
CA VAL A 18 15.62 8.75 11.35
C VAL A 18 15.15 10.20 11.27
N ASP A 19 15.36 10.99 12.32
CA ASP A 19 15.03 12.42 12.34
C ASP A 19 15.81 13.18 11.26
N ASN A 20 17.10 12.87 11.07
CA ASN A 20 17.90 13.44 9.99
C ASN A 20 17.33 13.08 8.61
N LEU A 21 16.98 11.81 8.37
CA LEU A 21 16.37 11.38 7.10
C LEU A 21 15.03 12.08 6.84
N HIS A 22 14.21 12.28 7.87
CA HIS A 22 12.93 12.99 7.74
C HIS A 22 13.16 14.44 7.31
N ASN A 23 14.16 15.11 7.90
CA ASN A 23 14.49 16.49 7.60
C ASN A 23 15.15 16.68 6.24
N THR A 24 15.98 15.74 5.77
CA THR A 24 16.74 15.89 4.52
C THR A 24 16.06 15.31 3.29
N GLU A 25 15.22 14.28 3.45
CA GLU A 25 14.60 13.54 2.35
C GLU A 25 13.08 13.72 2.37
N CYS A 26 12.35 12.78 2.96
CA CYS A 26 10.91 12.88 3.19
C CYS A 26 10.48 11.94 4.31
N PHE A 27 9.25 12.11 4.78
CA PHE A 27 8.67 11.30 5.85
C PHE A 27 8.67 9.80 5.51
N MET A 28 8.29 9.44 4.28
CA MET A 28 8.17 8.04 3.91
C MET A 28 9.53 7.33 3.88
N ILE A 29 10.60 7.99 3.43
CA ILE A 29 11.95 7.40 3.46
C ILE A 29 12.39 7.12 4.90
N ALA A 30 12.17 8.08 5.81
CA ALA A 30 12.50 7.93 7.22
C ALA A 30 11.70 6.78 7.88
N LEU A 31 10.39 6.70 7.60
CA LEU A 31 9.52 5.64 8.12
C LEU A 31 9.93 4.25 7.60
N TRP A 32 10.16 4.11 6.29
CA TRP A 32 10.60 2.85 5.70
C TRP A 32 11.95 2.40 6.28
N TYR A 33 12.88 3.34 6.48
CA TYR A 33 14.16 3.05 7.10
C TYR A 33 14.00 2.54 8.54
N ASP A 34 13.20 3.23 9.36
CA ASP A 34 12.92 2.83 10.74
C ASP A 34 12.31 1.41 10.82
N ILE A 35 11.30 1.13 10.00
CA ILE A 35 10.65 -0.19 9.94
C ILE A 35 11.65 -1.27 9.53
N CYS A 36 12.47 -1.02 8.50
CA CYS A 36 13.47 -1.99 8.03
C CYS A 36 14.52 -2.30 9.10
N ILE A 37 15.08 -1.27 9.76
CA ILE A 37 16.09 -1.45 10.80
C ILE A 37 15.50 -2.16 12.03
N CYS A 38 14.32 -1.74 12.49
CA CYS A 38 13.64 -2.40 13.61
C CYS A 38 13.33 -3.87 13.28
N THR A 39 12.81 -4.15 12.08
CA THR A 39 12.51 -5.53 11.65
C THR A 39 13.77 -6.39 11.64
N ASN A 40 14.87 -5.87 11.10
CA ASN A 40 16.15 -6.59 11.06
C ASN A 40 16.71 -6.83 12.46
N ALA A 41 16.56 -5.88 13.39
CA ALA A 41 17.01 -6.03 14.77
C ALA A 41 16.31 -7.20 15.49
N PHE A 42 15.01 -7.37 15.27
CA PHE A 42 14.23 -8.45 15.89
C PHE A 42 14.27 -9.78 15.12
N ALA A 43 14.57 -9.75 13.81
CA ALA A 43 14.65 -10.95 12.99
C ALA A 43 16.05 -11.59 12.99
N ILE A 44 17.11 -10.78 13.10
CA ILE A 44 18.51 -11.22 12.96
C ILE A 44 19.22 -11.07 14.29
N HIS A 45 19.57 -12.21 14.88
CA HIS A 45 20.40 -12.25 16.07
C HIS A 45 21.85 -12.57 15.70
N VAL A 46 22.79 -11.87 16.32
CA VAL A 46 24.22 -12.14 16.22
C VAL A 46 24.60 -13.14 17.31
N VAL A 47 25.22 -14.26 16.93
CA VAL A 47 25.73 -15.24 17.89
C VAL A 47 27.21 -14.97 18.15
N LYS A 48 27.58 -14.77 19.42
CA LYS A 48 28.98 -14.62 19.84
C LYS A 48 29.18 -15.36 21.17
N ASN A 49 30.17 -16.25 21.22
CA ASN A 49 30.49 -17.04 22.40
C ASN A 49 29.24 -17.75 22.98
N ASP A 50 28.51 -18.49 22.12
CA ASP A 50 27.27 -19.22 22.43
C ASP A 50 26.08 -18.38 22.93
N ASN A 51 26.22 -17.05 22.95
CA ASN A 51 25.17 -16.12 23.33
C ASN A 51 24.60 -15.39 22.11
N SER A 52 23.28 -15.19 22.11
CA SER A 52 22.52 -14.51 21.07
C SER A 52 22.29 -13.03 21.44
N TYR A 53 22.63 -12.11 20.54
CA TYR A 53 22.53 -10.66 20.74
C TYR A 53 21.74 -9.99 19.62
N VAL A 54 21.09 -8.89 19.95
CA VAL A 54 20.43 -8.02 18.97
C VAL A 54 21.48 -7.33 18.10
N THR A 55 21.18 -7.16 16.81
CA THR A 55 22.05 -6.44 15.88
C THR A 55 22.16 -4.96 16.28
N ASN A 56 23.36 -4.38 16.16
CA ASN A 56 23.56 -2.96 16.46
C ASN A 56 22.82 -2.07 15.44
N ILE A 57 21.73 -1.46 15.88
CA ILE A 57 20.86 -0.55 15.10
C ILE A 57 21.37 0.89 15.02
N SER A 58 22.39 1.26 15.80
CA SER A 58 22.96 2.61 15.79
C SER A 58 23.67 2.93 14.46
N LYS A 59 24.10 1.90 13.74
CA LYS A 59 24.86 2.04 12.50
C LYS A 59 23.94 2.48 11.37
N TYR A 60 24.30 3.61 10.75
CA TYR A 60 23.61 4.10 9.57
C TYR A 60 23.87 3.21 8.36
N GLN A 61 22.81 2.65 7.77
CA GLN A 61 22.91 1.71 6.65
C GLN A 61 22.50 2.38 5.34
N LYS A 62 23.49 2.86 4.58
CA LYS A 62 23.29 3.56 3.29
C LYS A 62 22.49 2.72 2.29
N ASP A 63 22.81 1.44 2.18
CA ASP A 63 22.15 0.52 1.24
C ASP A 63 20.64 0.41 1.51
N ILE A 64 20.24 0.36 2.79
CA ILE A 64 18.83 0.33 3.17
C ILE A 64 18.18 1.67 2.82
N VAL A 65 18.85 2.79 3.06
CA VAL A 65 18.32 4.12 2.70
C VAL A 65 18.07 4.21 1.19
N GLU A 66 18.99 3.73 0.36
CA GLU A 66 18.82 3.70 -1.09
C GLU A 66 17.63 2.84 -1.51
N GLN A 67 17.43 1.68 -0.89
CA GLN A 67 16.24 0.84 -1.12
C GLN A 67 14.95 1.53 -0.69
N CYS A 68 14.95 2.25 0.44
CA CYS A 68 13.82 3.04 0.90
C CYS A 68 13.50 4.19 -0.06
N LYS A 69 14.52 4.88 -0.57
CA LYS A 69 14.38 5.92 -1.61
C LYS A 69 13.77 5.35 -2.88
N ALA A 70 14.28 4.21 -3.37
CA ALA A 70 13.74 3.55 -4.55
C ALA A 70 12.27 3.14 -4.36
N THR A 71 11.92 2.62 -3.18
CA THR A 71 10.54 2.24 -2.83
C THR A 71 9.61 3.46 -2.79
N ALA A 72 10.02 4.52 -2.09
CA ALA A 72 9.25 5.75 -2.00
C ALA A 72 9.09 6.43 -3.38
N ALA A 73 10.12 6.39 -4.22
CA ALA A 73 10.05 6.88 -5.60
C ALA A 73 9.07 6.05 -6.44
N LYS A 74 9.15 4.71 -6.36
CA LYS A 74 8.25 3.78 -7.05
C LYS A 74 6.79 4.04 -6.70
N PHE A 75 6.50 4.34 -5.43
CA PHE A 75 5.16 4.65 -4.97
C PHE A 75 4.78 6.13 -5.18
N GLY A 76 5.68 6.99 -5.66
CA GLY A 76 5.41 8.43 -5.83
C GLY A 76 5.14 9.14 -4.49
N GLU A 77 5.95 8.84 -3.48
CA GLU A 77 5.78 9.30 -2.10
C GLU A 77 6.81 10.33 -1.62
N LEU A 78 7.73 10.70 -2.51
CA LEU A 78 8.84 11.60 -2.17
C LEU A 78 8.40 13.00 -1.73
N SER A 79 7.19 13.43 -2.10
CA SER A 79 6.66 14.77 -1.79
C SER A 79 5.87 14.85 -0.48
N PHE A 80 5.68 13.74 0.24
CA PHE A 80 4.90 13.75 1.47
C PHE A 80 5.75 14.15 2.69
N ILE A 81 5.28 15.19 3.39
CA ILE A 81 5.87 15.71 4.63
C ILE A 81 5.41 14.89 5.86
N ASP A 82 4.23 14.29 5.76
CA ASP A 82 3.58 13.48 6.80
C ASP A 82 3.09 12.15 6.22
N ASN A 83 2.57 11.26 7.08
CA ASN A 83 2.04 9.96 6.67
C ASN A 83 0.85 10.11 5.68
N PRO A 84 1.01 9.71 4.39
CA PRO A 84 -0.04 9.84 3.39
C PRO A 84 -1.16 8.82 3.60
N TYR A 85 -0.93 7.76 4.39
CA TYR A 85 -1.88 6.70 4.70
C TYR A 85 -2.69 6.95 5.97
N ALA A 86 -2.43 8.05 6.68
CA ALA A 86 -3.22 8.45 7.84
C ALA A 86 -4.68 8.74 7.43
N THR A 87 -5.61 8.62 8.39
CA THR A 87 -7.02 8.92 8.13
C THR A 87 -7.16 10.40 7.75
N GLY A 88 -7.84 10.69 6.64
CA GLY A 88 -7.99 12.06 6.12
C GLY A 88 -6.87 12.51 5.17
N SER A 89 -5.80 11.72 5.03
CA SER A 89 -4.72 11.98 4.07
C SER A 89 -5.06 11.47 2.66
N PRO A 90 -4.32 11.91 1.61
CA PRO A 90 -4.62 11.57 0.22
C PRO A 90 -4.62 10.07 -0.11
N ARG A 91 -3.89 9.26 0.68
CA ARG A 91 -3.77 7.80 0.50
C ARG A 91 -4.39 7.00 1.64
N ALA A 92 -5.32 7.58 2.40
CA ALA A 92 -5.99 6.88 3.50
C ALA A 92 -6.65 5.55 3.09
N SER A 93 -7.14 5.46 1.85
CA SER A 93 -7.75 4.25 1.29
C SER A 93 -6.78 3.30 0.59
N TRP A 94 -5.48 3.62 0.57
CA TRP A 94 -4.47 2.81 -0.12
C TRP A 94 -3.86 1.78 0.82
N TYR A 95 -3.20 0.78 0.25
CA TYR A 95 -2.48 -0.24 0.98
C TYR A 95 -0.99 0.14 1.12
N PRO A 96 -0.47 0.39 2.34
CA PRO A 96 0.88 0.92 2.54
C PRO A 96 2.01 0.04 2.02
N ILE A 97 1.78 -1.28 1.92
CA ILE A 97 2.82 -2.24 1.51
C ILE A 97 2.92 -2.30 -0.02
N THR A 98 1.82 -2.17 -0.76
CA THR A 98 1.84 -2.20 -2.23
C THR A 98 1.90 -0.82 -2.85
N GLY A 99 1.56 0.23 -2.09
CA GLY A 99 1.44 1.58 -2.63
C GLY A 99 0.28 1.72 -3.61
N GLU A 100 -0.74 0.86 -3.52
CA GLU A 100 -1.88 0.85 -4.45
C GLU A 100 -3.20 1.17 -3.74
N PRO A 101 -4.18 1.75 -4.45
CA PRO A 101 -5.54 1.89 -3.94
C PRO A 101 -6.08 0.53 -3.50
N ARG A 102 -6.73 0.46 -2.32
CA ARG A 102 -7.42 -0.78 -1.96
C ARG A 102 -8.55 -1.01 -2.95
N PRO A 103 -8.79 -2.27 -3.36
CA PRO A 103 -9.92 -2.59 -4.21
C PRO A 103 -11.18 -2.08 -3.53
N ALA A 104 -11.99 -1.30 -4.25
CA ALA A 104 -13.30 -0.94 -3.78
C ALA A 104 -14.03 -2.24 -3.44
N LYS A 105 -14.52 -2.38 -2.21
CA LYS A 105 -15.56 -3.39 -1.97
C LYS A 105 -16.71 -2.95 -2.85
N ASN A 106 -16.87 -3.58 -4.00
CA ASN A 106 -18.11 -3.54 -4.73
C ASN A 106 -19.17 -3.98 -3.72
N LYS A 107 -19.88 -3.02 -3.14
CA LYS A 107 -21.25 -3.28 -2.71
C LYS A 107 -21.93 -3.58 -4.03
N ASN A 108 -21.93 -4.86 -4.42
CA ASN A 108 -22.93 -5.39 -5.31
C ASN A 108 -24.25 -5.14 -4.58
N ASN A 109 -24.78 -3.93 -4.75
CA ASN A 109 -26.19 -3.69 -4.66
C ASN A 109 -26.76 -4.52 -5.82
N ASN A 110 -26.90 -5.82 -5.62
CA ASN A 110 -27.86 -6.63 -6.35
C ASN A 110 -29.23 -6.07 -5.98
N LEU A 111 -29.56 -4.90 -6.54
CA LEU A 111 -30.94 -4.63 -6.88
C LEU A 111 -31.22 -5.57 -8.05
N THR A 112 -31.93 -6.64 -7.74
CA THR A 112 -32.69 -7.45 -8.69
C THR A 112 -33.36 -6.52 -9.70
N ASN A 113 -32.80 -6.43 -10.91
CA ASN A 113 -33.46 -5.84 -12.06
C ASN A 113 -34.59 -6.80 -12.48
N ASN A 114 -35.75 -6.66 -11.84
CA ASN A 114 -36.99 -7.21 -12.36
C ASN A 114 -37.48 -6.29 -13.47
N ASN A 115 -37.32 -6.78 -14.69
CA ASN A 115 -37.90 -6.21 -15.90
C ASN A 115 -39.42 -6.16 -15.76
N SER A 116 -40.01 -4.96 -15.66
CA SER A 116 -41.42 -4.77 -16.01
C SER A 116 -41.69 -3.32 -16.40
N ASN A 117 -42.52 -3.23 -17.43
CA ASN A 117 -42.83 -2.09 -18.26
C ASN A 117 -43.80 -1.12 -17.55
N GLY A 118 -43.57 0.19 -17.69
CA GLY A 118 -44.61 1.22 -17.56
C GLY A 118 -44.63 2.06 -16.27
N GLY A 119 -44.80 3.36 -16.44
CA GLY A 119 -45.37 4.25 -15.42
C GLY A 119 -44.46 5.37 -14.92
N ASN A 120 -44.61 6.54 -15.53
CA ASN A 120 -44.23 7.86 -15.00
C ASN A 120 -44.71 8.02 -13.53
N PHE A 121 -43.94 8.66 -12.63
CA PHE A 121 -44.41 9.66 -11.64
C PHE A 121 -43.29 10.07 -10.66
N ASN A 122 -43.09 11.37 -10.60
CA ASN A 122 -42.25 12.14 -9.69
C ASN A 122 -42.76 12.07 -8.24
N LYS A 123 -41.87 12.01 -7.22
CA LYS A 123 -42.12 12.50 -5.85
C LYS A 123 -40.87 12.44 -4.94
N ASN A 124 -40.52 13.61 -4.41
CA ASN A 124 -39.66 13.85 -3.24
C ASN A 124 -40.23 13.22 -1.94
N ARG A 125 -39.32 12.96 -0.98
CA ARG A 125 -39.43 12.73 0.50
C ARG A 125 -38.56 11.50 0.84
N GLY A 126 -37.65 11.47 1.81
CA GLY A 126 -37.39 12.25 3.02
C GLY A 126 -36.95 11.25 4.13
N GLY A 127 -36.06 11.65 5.03
CA GLY A 127 -35.75 10.97 6.31
C GLY A 127 -34.56 9.98 6.27
N ASP A 128 -33.44 10.23 6.96
CA ASP A 128 -33.17 10.12 8.41
C ASP A 128 -32.64 8.72 8.82
N ALA A 129 -31.77 8.71 9.83
CA ALA A 129 -31.04 7.63 10.49
C ALA A 129 -29.81 7.08 9.74
N GLY A 130 -28.56 7.29 10.14
CA GLY A 130 -28.01 7.56 11.47
C GLY A 130 -27.53 6.25 12.13
N ARG A 131 -26.23 6.24 12.50
CA ARG A 131 -25.56 5.31 13.45
C ARG A 131 -25.26 3.92 12.86
N GLY A 132 -24.02 3.47 12.68
CA GLY A 132 -22.92 3.41 13.64
C GLY A 132 -22.66 1.95 14.02
N ARG A 133 -21.40 1.60 14.37
CA ARG A 133 -20.85 0.28 14.80
C ARG A 133 -20.33 -0.55 13.62
N GLY A 134 -19.04 -0.82 13.46
CA GLY A 134 -18.01 -1.12 14.45
C GLY A 134 -17.65 -2.59 14.30
N GLY A 135 -16.52 -2.91 13.65
CA GLY A 135 -16.10 -4.29 13.42
C GLY A 135 -14.58 -4.37 13.25
N ARG A 136 -13.88 -4.51 14.38
CA ARG A 136 -12.44 -4.76 14.48
C ARG A 136 -12.15 -6.14 13.88
N GLY A 137 -11.42 -6.19 12.76
CA GLY A 137 -10.89 -7.43 12.19
C GLY A 137 -9.37 -7.45 12.34
N ARG A 138 -8.89 -8.29 13.25
CA ARG A 138 -7.46 -8.54 13.53
C ARG A 138 -6.78 -9.10 12.27
N GLY A 139 -5.73 -8.44 11.80
CA GLY A 139 -4.88 -8.92 10.71
C GLY A 139 -3.86 -9.94 11.23
N GLY A 140 -4.00 -11.20 10.82
CA GLY A 140 -2.95 -12.20 10.94
C GLY A 140 -1.96 -12.03 9.79
N TRP A 141 -0.67 -12.01 10.14
CA TRP A 141 0.43 -12.06 9.18
C TRP A 141 0.37 -13.38 8.40
N SER A 142 0.12 -13.32 7.09
CA SER A 142 0.35 -14.45 6.20
C SER A 142 1.44 -14.09 5.21
N ASN A 143 2.61 -14.67 5.44
CA ASN A 143 3.73 -14.69 4.48
C ASN A 143 3.27 -15.39 3.20
N ASN A 144 3.16 -14.68 2.09
CA ASN A 144 3.11 -15.29 0.77
C ASN A 144 4.26 -14.76 -0.09
N ARG A 145 5.38 -15.50 -0.02
CA ARG A 145 6.37 -15.56 -1.10
C ARG A 145 5.78 -16.44 -2.20
N SER A 146 5.28 -15.82 -3.25
CA SER A 146 5.04 -16.49 -4.55
C SER A 146 5.56 -15.51 -5.60
N GLN A 147 6.85 -15.61 -5.92
CA GLN A 147 7.39 -16.29 -7.10
C GLN A 147 6.99 -15.64 -8.44
N HIS A 148 8.03 -15.42 -9.23
CA HIS A 148 8.14 -14.56 -10.41
C HIS A 148 7.27 -14.90 -11.62
N ASN A 149 7.08 -13.85 -12.44
CA ASN A 149 7.04 -13.77 -13.91
C ASN A 149 6.49 -14.94 -14.73
N SER A 150 5.49 -14.61 -15.57
CA SER A 150 5.45 -15.11 -16.94
C SER A 150 5.23 -13.93 -17.89
N TYR A 151 6.19 -13.74 -18.80
CA TYR A 151 6.05 -12.92 -20.01
C TYR A 151 4.88 -13.45 -20.85
N ASN A 152 4.03 -12.57 -21.35
CA ASN A 152 3.59 -12.67 -22.75
C ASN A 152 3.03 -11.33 -23.26
N GLY A 153 3.63 -10.85 -24.35
CA GLY A 153 3.15 -9.70 -25.11
C GLY A 153 1.93 -10.09 -25.96
N GLY A 154 1.03 -9.14 -26.14
CA GLY A 154 -0.15 -9.32 -26.99
C GLY A 154 -0.83 -7.98 -27.24
N GLN A 155 -0.24 -7.18 -28.15
CA GLN A 155 -0.93 -6.05 -28.77
C GLN A 155 -2.05 -6.60 -29.66
N SER A 156 -3.31 -6.38 -29.27
CA SER A 156 -4.48 -6.62 -30.11
C SER A 156 -5.02 -5.28 -30.59
N SER A 157 -4.69 -4.93 -31.82
CA SER A 157 -5.27 -3.82 -32.56
C SER A 157 -6.67 -4.18 -33.04
N ASN A 158 -7.68 -3.49 -32.51
CA ASN A 158 -9.07 -3.53 -32.98
C ASN A 158 -9.16 -3.00 -34.42
N ARG A 159 -9.35 -3.90 -35.39
CA ARG A 159 -9.92 -3.56 -36.70
C ARG A 159 -11.37 -4.07 -36.75
N ASN A 160 -12.29 -3.11 -36.77
CA ASN A 160 -13.72 -3.33 -36.95
C ASN A 160 -13.99 -3.60 -38.44
N ASP A 161 -14.17 -4.87 -38.79
CA ASP A 161 -14.70 -5.26 -40.11
C ASP A 161 -16.18 -5.66 -39.96
N ASN A 162 -17.08 -4.67 -40.08
CA ASN A 162 -18.50 -4.94 -40.23
C ASN A 162 -18.86 -5.01 -41.71
N ASN A 163 -18.99 -6.24 -42.16
CA ASN A 163 -19.57 -6.68 -43.41
C ASN A 163 -21.05 -6.25 -43.51
N ARG A 164 -21.48 -5.72 -44.67
CA ARG A 164 -22.85 -5.80 -45.19
C ARG A 164 -22.91 -5.25 -46.63
N GLY A 165 -22.83 -6.16 -47.60
CA GLY A 165 -23.29 -5.89 -48.95
C GLY A 165 -24.83 -5.79 -49.01
N ARG A 166 -25.32 -4.95 -49.92
CA ARG A 166 -26.53 -5.21 -50.71
C ARG A 166 -26.60 -4.27 -51.91
N ASP A 167 -26.95 -4.87 -53.05
CA ASP A 167 -27.03 -4.37 -54.42
C ASP A 167 -27.99 -3.19 -54.64
N SER A 168 -27.76 -2.41 -55.72
CA SER A 168 -28.63 -2.45 -56.90
C SER A 168 -28.14 -1.54 -58.04
N ASN A 169 -28.35 -2.07 -59.25
CA ASN A 169 -28.18 -1.48 -60.59
C ASN A 169 -28.82 -0.09 -60.75
N ASP A 170 -28.30 0.69 -61.70
CA ASP A 170 -29.07 1.02 -62.91
C ASP A 170 -28.19 1.51 -64.07
N LYS A 171 -28.77 1.37 -65.26
CA LYS A 171 -28.25 1.35 -66.64
C LYS A 171 -27.39 2.53 -67.10
#